data_AF-A0A1V6AL06-F1
#
_entry.id   AF-A0A1V6AL06-F1
#
_cell.length_a   1.000
_cell.length_b   1.000
_cell.length_c   1.000
_cell.angle_alpha   90.00
_cell.angle_beta   90.00
_cell.angle_gamma   90.00
#
_symmetry.space_group_name_H-M   'P 1'
#
loop_
_entity.id
_entity.type
_entity.pdbx_description
1 polymer ?
#
loop_
_entity_poly.entity_id
_entity_poly.type
_entity_poly.pdbx_seq_one_letter_code
_entity_poly.pdbx_strand_id
1 'polypeptide(L)' 'MTLNELATRYQISPVVISRWKSEFMERAQEVFKKGPSTAEKELEEKQEEIEGLHRKIGQLTVEVDFLKKKSAEILKRK' A
#
# COMPACT_ATOMS: atom_id res chain seq x y z
N MET A 1 -15.44 36.40 12.47
CA MET A 1 -16.30 35.21 12.32
C MET A 1 -16.07 34.32 13.52
N THR A 2 -17.05 34.20 14.41
CA THR A 2 -16.95 33.37 15.62
C THR A 2 -17.55 31.98 15.40
N LEU A 3 -17.18 31.02 16.23
CA LEU A 3 -17.72 29.64 16.16
C LEU A 3 -19.24 29.63 16.32
N ASN A 4 -19.79 30.53 17.15
CA ASN A 4 -21.23 30.69 17.35
C ASN A 4 -21.92 31.31 16.14
N GLU A 5 -21.30 32.29 15.46
CA GLU A 5 -21.82 32.82 14.19
C GLU A 5 -21.89 31.72 13.12
N LEU A 6 -20.91 30.81 13.09
CA LEU A 6 -20.88 29.67 12.19
C LEU A 6 -21.97 28.65 12.52
N ALA A 7 -22.12 28.32 13.80
CA ALA A 7 -23.14 27.41 14.31
C ALA A 7 -24.54 27.86 13.91
N THR A 8 -24.84 29.16 14.10
CA THR A 8 -26.12 29.75 13.75
C THR A 8 -26.33 29.80 12.24
N ARG A 9 -25.31 30.21 11.46
CA ARG A 9 -25.42 30.31 9.99
C ARG A 9 -25.69 28.96 9.33
N TYR A 10 -25.03 27.90 9.81
CA TYR A 10 -25.14 26.56 9.22
C TYR A 10 -26.12 25.65 9.97
N GLN A 11 -26.78 26.14 11.02
CA GLN A 11 -27.69 25.37 11.88
C GLN A 11 -27.04 24.10 12.45
N ILE A 12 -25.73 24.19 12.75
CA ILE A 12 -24.96 23.09 13.34
C ILE A 12 -24.68 23.45 14.80
N SER A 13 -24.77 22.47 15.71
CA SER A 13 -24.45 22.71 17.12
C SER A 13 -22.98 23.16 17.29
N PRO A 14 -22.69 24.19 18.12
CA PRO A 14 -21.32 24.61 18.43
C PRO A 14 -20.42 23.46 18.91
N VAL A 15 -20.99 22.47 19.59
CA VAL A 15 -20.27 21.29 20.09
C VAL A 15 -19.74 20.44 18.92
N VAL A 16 -20.54 20.27 17.86
CA VAL A 16 -20.17 19.51 16.67
C VAL A 16 -19.05 20.21 15.90
N ILE A 17 -19.16 21.53 15.73
CA ILE A 17 -18.12 22.34 15.07
C ILE A 17 -16.82 22.30 15.87
N SER A 18 -16.90 22.40 17.20
CA SER A 18 -15.72 22.29 18.07
C SER A 18 -15.04 20.93 17.95
N ARG A 19 -15.83 19.85 17.90
CA ARG A 19 -15.32 18.49 17.72
C ARG A 19 -14.60 18.32 16.38
N TRP A 20 -15.25 18.72 15.27
CA TRP A 20 -14.63 18.65 13.95
C TRP A 20 -13.37 19.51 13.85
N LYS A 21 -13.35 20.68 14.49
CA LYS A 21 -12.15 21.52 14.56
C LYS A 21 -11.01 20.79 15.27
N SER A 22 -11.27 20.15 16.41
CA SER A 22 -10.26 19.37 17.12
C SER A 22 -9.76 18.18 16.30
N GLU A 23 -10.68 17.38 15.73
CA GLU A 23 -10.35 16.23 14.88
C GLU A 23 -9.52 16.67 13.65
N PHE A 24 -9.88 17.80 13.04
CA PHE A 24 -9.13 18.36 11.93
C PHE A 24 -7.73 18.81 12.37
N MET A 25 -7.59 19.54 13.47
CA MET A 25 -6.26 20.00 13.93
C MET A 25 -5.33 18.84 14.28
N GLU A 26 -5.88 17.74 14.81
CA GLU A 26 -5.13 16.52 15.12
C GLU A 26 -4.67 15.79 13.86
N ARG A 27 -5.57 15.63 12.87
CA ARG A 27 -5.30 14.84 11.65
C ARG A 27 -4.82 15.65 10.45
N ALA A 28 -4.86 16.98 10.51
CA ALA A 28 -4.50 17.86 9.40
C ALA A 28 -3.07 17.58 8.91
N GLN A 29 -2.15 17.31 9.83
CA GLN A 29 -0.78 16.96 9.46
C GLN A 29 -0.71 15.68 8.63
N GLU A 30 -1.58 14.69 8.90
CA GLU A 30 -1.63 13.44 8.13
C GLU A 30 -2.20 13.67 6.72
N VAL A 31 -3.23 14.50 6.61
CA VAL A 31 -3.88 14.83 5.33
C VAL A 31 -2.97 15.67 4.42
N PHE A 32 -2.18 16.57 5.01
CA PHE A 32 -1.29 17.47 4.26
C PHE A 32 0.18 17.03 4.25
N LYS A 33 0.51 15.83 4.76
CA LYS A 33 1.86 15.27 4.62
C LYS A 33 2.17 15.16 3.13
N LYS A 34 3.26 15.82 2.71
CA LYS A 34 3.77 15.68 1.34
C LYS A 34 4.55 14.37 1.22
N GLY A 35 4.11 13.50 0.32
CA GLY A 35 4.76 12.23 0.00
C GLY A 35 3.93 11.03 0.39
N PRO A 36 4.33 9.83 -0.08
CA PRO A 36 3.60 8.60 0.22
C PRO A 36 3.57 8.37 1.74
N SER A 37 2.38 8.05 2.22
CA SER A 37 2.14 7.55 3.56
C SER A 37 3.02 6.32 3.85
N THR A 38 3.22 6.02 5.13
CA THR A 38 3.95 4.81 5.54
C THR A 38 3.32 3.55 4.95
N ALA A 39 1.99 3.50 4.88
CA ALA A 39 1.26 2.38 4.28
C ALA A 39 1.52 2.26 2.77
N GLU A 40 1.62 3.38 2.04
CA GLU A 40 1.93 3.37 0.61
C GLU A 40 3.36 2.88 0.35
N LYS A 41 4.33 3.27 1.20
CA LYS A 41 5.71 2.77 1.10
C LYS A 41 5.81 1.28 1.40
N GLU A 42 5.15 0.82 2.47
CA GLU A 42 5.11 -0.61 2.81
C GLU A 42 4.44 -1.44 1.69
N LEU A 43 3.44 -0.87 1.01
CA LEU A 43 2.80 -1.51 -0.14
C LEU A 43 3.77 -1.61 -1.34
N GLU A 44 4.51 -0.54 -1.62
CA GLU A 44 5.52 -0.52 -2.69
C GLU A 44 6.64 -1.54 -2.43
N GLU A 45 7.19 -1.59 -1.21
CA GLU A 45 8.20 -2.58 -0.81
C GLU A 45 7.70 -4.03 -0.97
N LYS A 46 6.45 -4.29 -0.55
CA LYS A 46 5.82 -5.62 -0.74
C LYS A 46 5.64 -5.96 -2.22
N GLN A 47 5.29 -4.98 -3.04
CA GLN A 47 5.11 -5.18 -4.48
C GLN A 47 6.44 -5.53 -5.15
N GLU A 48 7.52 -4.83 -4.79
CA GLU A 48 8.88 -5.14 -5.27
C GLU A 48 9.33 -6.55 -4.86
N GLU A 49 9.06 -6.95 -3.61
CA GLU A 49 9.37 -8.30 -3.13
C GLU A 49 8.62 -9.37 -3.92
N ILE A 50 7.32 -9.18 -4.14
CA ILE A 50 6.47 -10.10 -4.92
C ILE A 50 7.00 -10.24 -6.35
N GLU A 51 7.39 -9.14 -6.99
CA GLU A 51 7.96 -9.16 -8.33
C GLU A 51 9.30 -9.91 -8.40
N GLY A 52 10.16 -9.72 -7.40
CA GLY A 52 11.41 -10.46 -7.24
C GLY A 52 11.17 -11.97 -7.11
N LEU A 53 10.20 -12.35 -6.27
CA LEU A 53 9.81 -13.75 -6.07
C LEU A 53 9.23 -14.37 -7.34
N HIS A 54 8.32 -13.68 -8.04
CA HIS A 54 7.76 -14.17 -9.31
C HIS A 54 8.84 -14.39 -10.37
N ARG A 55 9.81 -13.46 -10.47
CA ARG A 55 10.95 -13.61 -11.38
C ARG A 55 11.79 -14.85 -11.03
N LYS A 56 12.07 -15.05 -9.73
CA LYS A 56 12.86 -16.19 -9.26
C LYS A 56 12.15 -17.51 -9.53
N ILE A 57 10.84 -17.57 -9.27
CA ILE A 57 10.00 -18.74 -9.58
C ILE A 57 10.08 -19.05 -11.07
N GLY A 58 9.86 -18.06 -11.95
CA GLY A 58 9.93 -18.26 -13.40
C GLY A 58 11.29 -18.80 -13.87
N GLN A 59 12.39 -18.24 -13.34
CA GLN A 59 13.73 -18.74 -13.62
C GLN A 59 13.90 -20.21 -13.17
N LEU A 60 13.52 -20.53 -11.93
CA LEU A 60 13.63 -21.88 -11.39
C LEU A 60 12.76 -22.88 -12.17
N THR A 61 11.57 -22.49 -12.61
CA THR A 61 10.71 -23.34 -13.44
C THR A 61 11.42 -23.73 -14.74
N VAL A 62 11.99 -22.75 -15.45
CA VAL A 62 12.74 -22.99 -16.69
C VAL A 62 13.96 -23.89 -16.44
N GLU A 63 14.74 -23.62 -15.40
CA GLU A 63 15.92 -24.42 -15.04
C GLU A 63 15.54 -25.87 -14.71
N VAL A 64 14.50 -26.07 -13.90
CA VAL A 64 13.99 -27.39 -13.53
C VAL A 64 13.50 -28.15 -14.76
N ASP A 65 12.74 -27.52 -15.64
CA ASP A 65 12.20 -28.17 -16.84
C ASP A 65 13.32 -28.53 -17.82
N PHE A 66 14.33 -27.68 -17.96
CA PHE A 66 15.53 -27.99 -18.73
C PHE A 66 16.26 -29.21 -18.16
N LEU A 67 16.51 -29.24 -16.85
CA LEU A 67 17.20 -30.36 -16.20
C LEU A 67 16.41 -31.67 -16.30
N LYS A 68 15.09 -31.64 -16.12
CA LYS A 68 14.21 -32.80 -16.34
C LYS A 68 14.34 -33.34 -17.76
N LYS A 69 14.29 -32.45 -18.77
CA LYS A 69 14.45 -32.84 -20.18
C LYS A 69 15.82 -33.49 -20.43
N LYS A 70 16.90 -32.91 -19.91
CA LYS A 70 18.25 -33.47 -20.05
C LYS A 70 18.43 -34.80 -19.34
N SER A 71 17.90 -34.93 -18.13
CA SER A 71 17.88 -36.20 -17.40
C SER A 71 17.17 -37.30 -18.20
N ALA A 72 16.00 -37.01 -18.78
CA ALA A 72 15.27 -37.94 -19.62
C ALA A 72 16.03 -38.31 -20.90
N GLU A 73 16.71 -37.36 -21.55
CA GLU A 73 17.57 -37.63 -22.71
C GLU A 73 18.72 -38.58 -22.36
N ILE A 74 19.35 -38.43 -21.19
CA ILE A 74 20.43 -39.30 -20.72
C ILE A 74 19.91 -40.71 -20.41
N LEU A 75 18.77 -40.81 -19.72
CA LEU A 75 18.16 -42.11 -19.40
C LEU A 75 17.79 -42.92 -20.64
N LYS A 76 17.33 -42.26 -21.72
CA LYS A 76 17.03 -42.92 -23.00
C LYS A 76 18.25 -43.41 -23.78
N ARG A 77 19.46 -42.95 -23.43
CA ARG A 77 20.72 -43.33 -24.09
C ARG A 77 21.45 -44.49 -23.41
N LYS A 78 21.00 -44.91 -22.23
CA LYS A 78 21.44 -46.13 -21.54
C LYS A 78 20.55 -47.30 -21.97
#